data_AF-A0A1X0B6X2-F1
#
_entry.id   AF-A0A1X0B6X2-F1
#
_cell.length_a   1.000
_cell.length_b   1.000
_cell.length_c   1.000
_cell.angle_alpha   90.00
_cell.angle_beta   90.00
_cell.angle_gamma   90.00
#
_symmetry.space_group_name_H-M   'P 1'
#
loop_
_entity.id
_entity.type
_entity.pdbx_description
1 polymer ?
#
loop_
_entity_poly.entity_id
_entity_poly.type
_entity_poly.pdbx_seq_one_letter_code
_entity_poly.pdbx_strand_id
1 'polypeptide(L)'
;MKPPVVDQTLDSNLDRVAEVALGLAVKIRDDDPRRLFEELRLLAQRYPAKYAQITMALAAFVNPDEGTVALQERVEAITESRVGRHISAVAS
;
A
#
# COMPACT_ATOMS: atom_id res chain seq x y z
N MET A 1 -21.20 23.91 2.98
CA MET A 1 -20.42 23.14 1.99
C MET A 1 -21.20 21.90 1.60
N LYS A 2 -21.38 21.64 0.30
CA LYS A 2 -21.99 20.38 -0.18
C LYS A 2 -20.98 19.25 0.05
N PRO A 3 -21.36 18.10 0.62
CA PRO A 3 -20.42 17.00 0.80
C PRO A 3 -19.85 16.57 -0.56
N PRO A 4 -18.56 16.18 -0.61
CA PRO A 4 -17.97 15.69 -1.84
C PRO A 4 -18.75 14.46 -2.31
N VAL A 5 -19.13 14.44 -3.60
CA VAL A 5 -19.81 13.29 -4.22
C VAL A 5 -18.96 12.04 -4.03
N VAL A 6 -19.51 11.00 -3.40
CA VAL A 6 -18.83 9.70 -3.25
C VAL A 6 -19.09 8.87 -4.51
N ASP A 7 -18.03 8.33 -5.11
CA ASP A 7 -18.13 7.45 -6.27
C ASP A 7 -18.04 5.98 -5.84
N GLN A 8 -19.10 5.23 -6.12
CA GLN A 8 -19.26 3.81 -5.77
C GLN A 8 -18.98 2.88 -6.97
N THR A 9 -18.50 3.42 -8.09
CA THR A 9 -18.27 2.64 -9.32
C THR A 9 -17.05 1.75 -9.16
N LEU A 10 -17.21 0.46 -9.49
CA LEU A 10 -16.12 -0.50 -9.53
C LEU A 10 -15.31 -0.35 -10.82
N ASP A 11 -14.03 -0.70 -10.78
CA ASP A 11 -13.26 -0.94 -12.00
C ASP A 11 -13.60 -2.35 -12.53
N SER A 12 -13.99 -2.43 -13.80
CA SER A 12 -14.35 -3.69 -14.45
C SER A 12 -13.13 -4.47 -14.94
N ASN A 13 -11.97 -3.83 -15.02
CA ASN A 13 -10.72 -4.47 -15.41
C ASN A 13 -9.94 -4.92 -14.16
N LEU A 14 -10.03 -6.21 -13.84
CA LEU A 14 -9.37 -6.78 -12.66
C LEU A 14 -7.84 -6.80 -12.78
N ASP A 15 -7.29 -6.92 -13.98
CA ASP A 15 -5.84 -6.85 -14.20
C ASP A 15 -5.30 -5.49 -13.80
N ARG A 16 -6.02 -4.42 -14.18
CA ARG A 16 -5.69 -3.05 -13.76
C ARG A 16 -5.76 -2.88 -12.24
N VAL A 17 -6.77 -3.48 -11.58
CA VAL A 17 -6.87 -3.44 -10.11
C VAL A 17 -5.67 -4.14 -9.47
N ALA A 18 -5.26 -5.30 -10.01
CA ALA A 18 -4.09 -6.05 -9.55
C ALA A 18 -2.78 -5.27 -9.75
N GLU A 19 -2.59 -4.62 -10.90
CA GLU A 19 -1.45 -3.75 -11.18
C GLU A 19 -1.35 -2.58 -10.19
N VAL A 20 -2.47 -1.92 -9.90
CA VAL A 20 -2.53 -0.84 -8.91
C VAL A 20 -2.18 -1.36 -7.51
N ALA A 21 -2.75 -2.50 -7.11
CA ALA A 21 -2.45 -3.14 -5.83
C ALA A 21 -0.95 -3.48 -5.71
N LEU A 22 -0.36 -4.11 -6.71
CA LEU A 22 1.07 -4.42 -6.73
C LEU A 22 1.92 -3.15 -6.69
N GLY A 23 1.54 -2.12 -7.45
CA GLY A 23 2.21 -0.82 -7.42
C GLY A 23 2.17 -0.17 -6.04
N LEU A 24 1.07 -0.30 -5.30
CA LEU A 24 0.98 0.18 -3.91
C LEU A 24 1.92 -0.60 -2.98
N ALA A 25 2.03 -1.93 -3.12
CA ALA A 25 2.97 -2.71 -2.34
C ALA A 25 4.43 -2.27 -2.57
N VAL A 26 4.79 -1.96 -3.82
CA VAL A 26 6.10 -1.39 -4.17
C VAL A 26 6.29 -0.01 -3.53
N LYS A 27 5.30 0.88 -3.62
CA LYS A 27 5.38 2.22 -2.99
C LYS A 27 5.51 2.16 -1.48
N ILE A 28 4.80 1.26 -0.79
CA ILE A 28 4.95 1.06 0.66
C ILE A 28 6.42 0.71 1.01
N ARG A 29 7.05 -0.13 0.18
CA ARG A 29 8.44 -0.56 0.35
C ARG A 29 9.44 0.54 0.03
N ASP A 30 9.17 1.40 -0.96
CA ASP A 30 10.18 2.31 -1.53
C ASP A 30 9.98 3.79 -1.14
N ASP A 31 8.76 4.24 -0.82
CA ASP A 31 8.41 5.64 -0.57
C ASP A 31 8.18 5.98 0.93
N ASP A 32 8.01 7.28 1.25
CA ASP A 32 7.60 7.74 2.59
C ASP A 32 6.15 7.30 2.90
N PRO A 33 5.95 6.44 3.91
CA PRO A 33 4.63 5.87 4.21
C PRO A 33 3.60 6.93 4.63
N ARG A 34 4.02 8.10 5.12
CA ARG A 34 3.11 9.17 5.54
C ARG A 34 2.41 9.84 4.35
N ARG A 35 3.12 9.98 3.23
CA ARG A 35 2.54 10.53 1.99
C ARG A 35 1.53 9.54 1.41
N LEU A 36 1.92 8.28 1.34
CA LEU A 36 1.05 7.22 0.83
C LEU A 36 -0.20 7.04 1.70
N PHE A 37 -0.08 7.16 3.02
CA PHE A 37 -1.23 7.14 3.93
C PHE A 37 -2.27 8.20 3.54
N GLU A 38 -1.86 9.45 3.31
CA GLU A 38 -2.80 10.52 2.98
C GLU A 38 -3.45 10.31 1.59
N GLU A 39 -2.68 9.82 0.61
CA GLU A 39 -3.22 9.45 -0.71
C GLU A 39 -4.30 8.36 -0.60
N LEU A 40 -4.02 7.31 0.19
CA LEU A 40 -4.96 6.21 0.43
C LEU A 40 -6.20 6.67 1.21
N ARG A 41 -6.03 7.55 2.20
CA ARG A 41 -7.14 8.13 2.98
C ARG A 41 -8.08 8.93 2.08
N LEU A 42 -7.53 9.76 1.20
CA LEU A 42 -8.30 10.54 0.23
C LEU A 42 -8.99 9.64 -0.80
N LEU A 43 -8.32 8.57 -1.27
CA LEU A 43 -8.90 7.57 -2.16
C LEU A 43 -10.10 6.88 -1.51
N ALA A 44 -9.97 6.42 -0.26
CA ALA A 44 -11.06 5.78 0.48
C ALA A 44 -12.25 6.72 0.70
N GLN A 45 -12.00 8.00 0.96
CA GLN A 45 -13.05 9.00 1.15
C GLN A 45 -13.84 9.28 -0.13
N ARG A 46 -13.18 9.28 -1.29
CA ARG A 46 -13.79 9.66 -2.58
C ARG A 46 -14.30 8.47 -3.39
N TYR A 47 -13.60 7.33 -3.35
CA TYR A 47 -13.82 6.14 -4.18
C TYR A 47 -13.82 4.84 -3.35
N PRO A 48 -14.72 4.69 -2.35
CA PRO A 48 -14.68 3.57 -1.41
C PRO A 48 -14.81 2.18 -2.07
N ALA A 49 -15.60 2.05 -3.13
CA ALA A 49 -15.76 0.78 -3.85
C ALA A 49 -14.44 0.32 -4.51
N LYS A 50 -13.72 1.25 -5.17
CA LYS A 50 -12.40 0.96 -5.75
C LYS A 50 -11.36 0.68 -4.67
N TYR A 51 -11.43 1.42 -3.55
CA TYR A 51 -10.56 1.16 -2.41
C TYR A 51 -10.74 -0.27 -1.87
N ALA A 52 -11.98 -0.75 -1.77
CA ALA A 52 -12.28 -2.13 -1.39
C ALA A 52 -11.73 -3.14 -2.42
N GLN A 53 -11.91 -2.91 -3.72
CA GLN A 53 -11.34 -3.79 -4.76
C GLN A 53 -9.82 -3.91 -4.68
N ILE A 54 -9.13 -2.77 -4.52
CA ILE A 54 -7.68 -2.75 -4.38
C ILE A 54 -7.25 -3.47 -3.10
N THR A 55 -7.96 -3.29 -2.00
CA THR A 55 -7.69 -3.98 -0.73
C THR A 55 -7.87 -5.50 -0.87
N MET A 56 -8.91 -5.96 -1.56
CA MET A 56 -9.11 -7.38 -1.85
C MET A 56 -7.99 -7.94 -2.73
N ALA A 57 -7.56 -7.20 -3.76
CA ALA A 57 -6.44 -7.60 -4.61
C ALA A 57 -5.11 -7.65 -3.83
N LEU A 58 -4.86 -6.70 -2.94
CA LEU A 58 -3.72 -6.73 -2.02
C LEU A 58 -3.73 -7.98 -1.14
N ALA A 59 -4.89 -8.32 -0.56
CA ALA A 59 -5.02 -9.51 0.27
C ALA A 59 -4.74 -10.81 -0.51
N ALA A 60 -5.06 -10.85 -1.81
CA ALA A 60 -4.77 -12.01 -2.67
C ALA A 60 -3.26 -12.23 -2.91
N PHE A 61 -2.41 -11.20 -2.73
CA PHE A 61 -0.96 -11.35 -2.81
C PHE A 61 -0.32 -11.84 -1.50
N VAL A 62 -1.07 -11.83 -0.39
CA VAL A 62 -0.57 -12.30 0.91
C VAL A 62 -0.78 -13.80 1.01
N ASN A 63 0.27 -14.56 1.32
CA ASN A 63 0.15 -15.96 1.70
C ASN A 63 -0.40 -16.05 3.14
N PRO A 64 -1.65 -16.51 3.35
CA PRO A 64 -2.26 -16.55 4.68
C PRO A 64 -1.59 -17.55 5.64
N ASP A 65 -0.87 -18.54 5.10
CA ASP A 65 -0.25 -19.61 5.90
C ASP A 65 1.07 -19.19 6.57
N GLU A 66 1.66 -18.06 6.17
CA GLU A 66 2.93 -17.56 6.71
C GLU A 66 2.80 -16.95 8.11
N GLY A 67 1.59 -16.65 8.57
CA GLY A 67 1.33 -16.07 9.89
C GLY A 67 1.98 -14.68 10.11
N THR A 68 1.82 -14.14 11.31
CA THR A 68 2.31 -12.79 11.65
C THR A 68 3.81 -12.72 11.92
N VAL A 69 4.44 -13.85 12.24
CA VAL A 69 5.89 -13.92 12.48
C VAL A 69 6.68 -13.58 11.21
N ALA A 70 6.31 -14.18 10.08
CA ALA A 70 6.93 -13.87 8.78
C ALA A 70 6.69 -12.42 8.33
N LEU A 71 5.59 -11.80 8.76
CA LEU A 71 5.37 -10.36 8.53
C LEU A 71 6.36 -9.53 9.35
N GLN A 72 6.54 -9.86 10.63
CA GLN A 72 7.44 -9.14 11.52
C GLN A 72 8.91 -9.24 11.05
N GLU A 73 9.36 -10.44 10.69
CA GLU A 73 10.71 -10.65 10.11
C GLU A 73 10.93 -9.80 8.85
N ARG A 74 9.93 -9.72 7.95
CA ARG A 74 9.99 -8.86 6.76
C ARG A 74 10.11 -7.38 7.11
N VAL A 75 9.33 -6.91 8.10
CA VAL A 75 9.36 -5.51 8.53
C VAL A 75 10.71 -5.16 9.17
N GLU A 76 11.26 -6.05 9.99
CA GLU A 76 12.58 -5.89 10.61
C GLU A 76 13.67 -5.79 9.53
N ALA A 77 13.68 -6.71 8.56
CA ALA A 77 14.64 -6.67 7.44
C ALA A 77 14.56 -5.38 6.60
N ILE A 78 13.35 -4.87 6.33
CA ILE A 78 13.16 -3.59 5.61
C ILE A 78 13.71 -2.42 6.44
N THR A 79 13.46 -2.42 7.74
CA THR A 79 13.89 -1.36 8.67
C THR A 79 15.41 -1.33 8.78
N GLU A 80 16.05 -2.48 8.96
CA GLU A 80 17.52 -2.62 8.96
C GLU A 80 18.15 -2.13 7.65
N SER A 81 17.58 -2.50 6.49
CA SER A 81 18.03 -2.02 5.17
C SER A 81 17.97 -0.50 5.03
N ARG A 82 16.94 0.15 5.58
CA ARG A 82 16.76 1.60 5.52
C ARG A 82 17.72 2.33 6.45
N VAL A 83 17.97 1.79 7.64
CA VAL A 83 18.97 2.32 8.58
C VAL A 83 20.37 2.24 7.95
N GLY A 84 20.74 1.09 7.38
CA GLY A 84 22.03 0.92 6.69
C GLY A 84 22.28 1.95 5.58
N ARG A 85 21.28 2.22 4.75
CA ARG A 85 21.35 3.25 3.69
C ARG A 85 21.51 4.66 4.26
N HIS A 86 20.82 4.98 5.36
CA HIS A 86 20.91 6.31 5.98
C HIS A 86 22.27 6.57 6.62
N ILE A 87 22.91 5.56 7.22
CA ILE A 87 24.25 5.71 7.82
C ILE A 87 25.30 5.92 6.72
N SER A 88 25.19 5.18 5.61
CA SER A 88 26.12 5.28 4.50
C SER A 88 26.03 6.62 3.74
N ALA A 89 24.82 7.21 3.65
CA ALA A 89 24.60 8.52 3.04
C ALA A 89 25.08 9.71 3.89
N VAL A 90 25.17 9.55 5.22
CA VAL A 90 25.68 10.58 6.15
C VAL A 90 27.21 10.54 6.28
N ALA A 91 27.83 9.40 5.98
CA ALA A 91 29.28 9.22 6.01
C ALA A 91 30.00 9.59 4.69
N SER A 92 29.27 10.10 3.68
CA SER A 92 29.79 10.51 2.36
C SER A 92 29.87 12.02 2.22
#